data_AF-A0A1G2HU15-F1
#
_entry.id   AF-A0A1G2HU15-F1
#
_cell.length_a   1.000
_cell.length_b   1.000
_cell.length_c   1.000
_cell.angle_alpha   90.00
_cell.angle_beta   90.00
_cell.angle_gamma   90.00
#
_symmetry.space_group_name_H-M   'P 1'
#
loop_
_entity.id
_entity.type
_entity.pdbx_description
1 polymer ?
#
loop_
_entity_poly.entity_id
_entity_poly.type
_entity_poly.pdbx_seq_one_letter_code
_entity_poly.pdbx_strand_id
1 'polypeptide(L)'
;MDPIITIFSLVILLFSVIIHELAHGYIAYSLGDPTAKYAGRLTLNPIKHLDPFGSVILPLILFISGSPILFGWAKPVPVNPYNFKDQKWGSLKVAIAGPITNIALAVFFGLLIRFIPSSFFISFPGMFLMFSYIVTINLVLAIFNLIPIPPLDGFWILFKFIPQKFEKLTIFLHQYGIFILIFLIFFGALQNLIFINNLFFSLITGI
;
A
#
# COMPACT_ATOMS: atom_id res chain seq x y z
N MET A 1 -13.32 -19.01 -5.74
CA MET A 1 -13.33 -18.32 -4.44
C MET A 1 -14.75 -17.88 -4.16
N ASP A 2 -15.19 -17.98 -2.91
CA ASP A 2 -16.52 -17.52 -2.53
C ASP A 2 -16.65 -16.02 -2.81
N PRO A 3 -17.67 -15.58 -3.57
CA PRO A 3 -17.82 -14.17 -3.94
C PRO A 3 -17.83 -13.21 -2.75
N ILE A 4 -18.35 -13.68 -1.61
CA ILE A 4 -18.40 -12.94 -0.35
C ILE A 4 -16.99 -12.62 0.16
N ILE A 5 -16.09 -13.62 0.17
CA ILE A 5 -14.71 -13.45 0.64
C ILE A 5 -13.97 -12.47 -0.28
N THR A 6 -14.20 -12.54 -1.60
CA THR A 6 -13.61 -11.62 -2.56
C THR A 6 -14.08 -10.18 -2.35
N ILE A 7 -15.38 -9.96 -2.16
CA ILE A 7 -15.91 -8.62 -1.87
C ILE A 7 -15.32 -8.08 -0.57
N PHE A 8 -15.24 -8.92 0.44
CA PHE A 8 -14.71 -8.54 1.74
C PHE A 8 -13.22 -8.18 1.71
N SER A 9 -12.40 -8.97 1.00
CA SER A 9 -10.98 -8.68 0.82
C SER A 9 -10.75 -7.40 0.01
N LEU A 10 -11.59 -7.13 -1.00
CA LEU A 10 -11.56 -5.87 -1.74
C LEU A 10 -11.89 -4.66 -0.88
N VAL A 11 -12.87 -4.77 0.03
CA VAL A 11 -13.19 -3.71 1.00
C VAL A 11 -12.00 -3.46 1.93
N ILE A 12 -11.39 -4.52 2.48
CA ILE A 12 -10.19 -4.40 3.32
C ILE A 12 -9.06 -3.73 2.55
N LEU A 13 -8.81 -4.16 1.30
CA LEU A 13 -7.77 -3.58 0.44
C LEU A 13 -8.02 -2.09 0.21
N LEU A 14 -9.25 -1.71 -0.16
CA LEU A 14 -9.64 -0.33 -0.41
C LEU A 14 -9.38 0.55 0.80
N PHE A 15 -9.84 0.15 1.99
CA PHE A 15 -9.62 0.92 3.21
C PHE A 15 -8.15 0.94 3.63
N SER A 16 -7.41 -0.16 3.44
CA SER A 16 -5.97 -0.20 3.75
C SER A 16 -5.19 0.78 2.87
N VAL A 17 -5.50 0.85 1.57
CA VAL A 17 -4.91 1.82 0.64
C VAL A 17 -5.33 3.25 1.00
N ILE A 18 -6.59 3.49 1.34
CA ILE A 18 -7.04 4.83 1.74
C ILE A 18 -6.30 5.30 2.99
N ILE A 19 -6.18 4.44 4.02
CA ILE A 19 -5.49 4.79 5.26
C ILE A 19 -3.99 5.04 5.00
N HIS A 20 -3.37 4.28 4.10
CA HIS A 20 -2.00 4.48 3.63
C HIS A 20 -1.81 5.87 2.99
N GLU A 21 -2.63 6.19 2.00
CA GLU A 21 -2.63 7.48 1.29
C GLU A 21 -2.93 8.66 2.23
N LEU A 22 -3.87 8.46 3.15
CA LEU A 22 -4.21 9.42 4.18
C LEU A 22 -3.02 9.72 5.09
N ALA A 23 -2.20 8.71 5.42
CA ALA A 23 -0.98 8.90 6.21
C ALA A 23 0.04 9.77 5.48
N HIS A 24 0.27 9.56 4.17
CA HIS A 24 1.11 10.46 3.37
C HIS A 24 0.59 11.89 3.43
N GLY A 25 -0.71 12.09 3.22
CA GLY A 25 -1.34 13.40 3.26
C GLY A 25 -1.25 14.08 4.63
N TYR A 26 -1.46 13.35 5.73
CA TYR A 26 -1.35 13.91 7.08
C TYR A 26 0.08 14.28 7.43
N ILE A 27 1.08 13.46 7.06
CA ILE A 27 2.47 13.81 7.31
C ILE A 27 2.88 15.01 6.45
N ALA A 28 2.51 15.06 5.17
CA ALA A 28 2.73 16.23 4.32
C ALA A 28 2.10 17.50 4.91
N TYR A 29 0.86 17.40 5.39
CA TYR A 29 0.17 18.51 6.05
C TYR A 29 0.88 18.97 7.34
N SER A 30 1.31 18.02 8.18
CA SER A 30 2.05 18.34 9.41
C SER A 30 3.40 19.02 9.11
N LEU A 31 4.01 18.70 7.96
CA LEU A 31 5.22 19.33 7.45
C LEU A 31 4.96 20.68 6.79
N GLY A 32 3.72 21.14 6.66
CA GLY A 32 3.36 22.45 6.12
C GLY A 32 2.80 22.45 4.70
N ASP A 33 2.54 21.28 4.10
CA ASP A 33 1.95 21.18 2.76
C ASP A 33 0.41 21.01 2.80
N PRO A 34 -0.38 22.06 2.51
CA PRO A 34 -1.84 21.97 2.52
C PRO A 34 -2.44 21.39 1.23
N THR A 35 -1.65 20.98 0.22
CA THR A 35 -2.16 20.54 -1.09
C THR A 35 -3.19 19.42 -0.99
N ALA A 36 -2.91 18.36 -0.22
CA ALA A 36 -3.87 17.26 0.01
C ALA A 36 -5.17 17.71 0.69
N LYS A 37 -5.06 18.67 1.63
CA LYS A 37 -6.20 19.23 2.37
C LYS A 37 -7.10 20.05 1.45
N TYR A 38 -6.52 20.96 0.67
CA TYR A 38 -7.27 21.79 -0.28
C TYR A 38 -7.87 20.98 -1.42
N ALA A 39 -7.22 19.88 -1.82
CA ALA A 39 -7.79 18.91 -2.76
C ALA A 39 -8.92 18.06 -2.16
N GLY A 40 -9.23 18.21 -0.86
CA GLY A 40 -10.28 17.45 -0.17
C GLY A 40 -9.97 15.96 -0.05
N ARG A 41 -8.68 15.56 -0.06
CA ARG A 41 -8.25 14.15 -0.01
C ARG A 41 -7.86 13.66 1.38
N LEU A 42 -7.85 14.53 2.39
CA LEU A 42 -7.69 14.12 3.79
C LEU A 42 -9.01 13.57 4.37
N THR A 43 -9.50 12.46 3.82
CA THR A 43 -10.77 11.85 4.21
C THR A 43 -10.74 10.34 4.04
N LEU A 44 -11.53 9.62 4.84
CA LEU A 44 -11.73 8.18 4.69
C LEU A 44 -12.83 7.83 3.66
N ASN A 45 -13.46 8.84 3.04
CA ASN A 45 -14.48 8.60 2.03
C ASN A 45 -13.85 8.00 0.76
N PRO A 46 -14.12 6.72 0.41
CA PRO A 46 -13.49 6.05 -0.72
C PRO A 46 -13.75 6.75 -2.05
N ILE A 47 -14.91 7.38 -2.22
CA ILE A 47 -15.31 8.07 -3.45
C ILE A 47 -14.30 9.16 -3.84
N LYS A 48 -13.64 9.79 -2.86
CA LYS A 48 -12.66 10.87 -3.08
C LYS A 48 -11.30 10.35 -3.56
N HIS A 49 -11.06 9.05 -3.45
CA HIS A 49 -9.80 8.37 -3.81
C HIS A 49 -9.93 7.47 -5.04
N LEU A 50 -11.14 7.32 -5.59
CA LEU A 50 -11.35 6.58 -6.83
C LEU A 50 -10.95 7.44 -8.04
N ASP A 51 -10.20 6.84 -8.95
CA ASP A 51 -10.02 7.37 -10.28
C ASP A 51 -11.11 6.77 -11.20
N PRO A 52 -11.96 7.59 -11.86
CA PRO A 52 -13.04 7.04 -12.68
C PRO A 52 -12.55 6.10 -13.77
N PHE A 53 -11.37 6.36 -14.34
CA PHE A 53 -10.79 5.50 -15.36
C PHE A 53 -10.15 4.25 -14.74
N GLY A 54 -9.18 4.45 -13.84
CA GLY A 54 -8.38 3.38 -13.25
C GLY A 54 -9.13 2.48 -12.28
N SER A 55 -10.11 3.01 -11.54
CA SER A 55 -10.82 2.27 -10.50
C SER A 55 -12.18 1.71 -10.96
N VAL A 56 -12.75 2.19 -12.07
CA VAL A 56 -14.08 1.77 -12.55
C VAL A 56 -14.07 1.32 -14.00
N ILE A 57 -13.69 2.20 -14.93
CA ILE A 57 -13.80 1.92 -16.38
C ILE A 57 -12.85 0.78 -16.79
N LEU A 58 -11.59 0.84 -16.37
CA LEU A 58 -10.59 -0.16 -16.75
C LEU A 58 -10.92 -1.56 -16.20
N PRO A 59 -11.22 -1.76 -14.90
CA PRO A 59 -11.69 -3.05 -14.40
C PRO A 59 -12.92 -3.58 -15.13
N LEU A 60 -13.88 -2.71 -15.48
CA LEU A 60 -15.09 -3.11 -16.21
C LEU A 60 -14.77 -3.61 -17.63
N ILE A 61 -13.90 -2.91 -18.35
CA ILE A 61 -13.45 -3.34 -19.68
C ILE A 61 -12.73 -4.69 -19.60
N LEU A 62 -11.84 -4.85 -18.61
CA LEU A 62 -11.11 -6.11 -18.40
C LEU A 62 -12.04 -7.27 -18.03
N PHE A 63 -13.08 -7.01 -17.24
CA PHE A 63 -14.09 -7.99 -16.90
C PHE A 63 -14.89 -8.42 -18.14
N ILE A 64 -15.38 -7.47 -18.93
CA ILE A 64 -16.17 -7.74 -20.15
C ILE A 64 -15.32 -8.43 -21.22
N SER A 65 -14.02 -8.10 -21.32
CA SER A 65 -13.12 -8.74 -22.28
C SER A 65 -12.69 -10.16 -21.87
N GLY A 66 -13.13 -10.65 -20.71
CA GLY A 66 -12.76 -11.97 -20.19
C GLY A 66 -11.29 -12.05 -19.77
N SER A 67 -10.66 -10.91 -19.45
CA SER A 67 -9.27 -10.88 -18.98
C SER A 67 -9.14 -11.72 -17.70
N PRO A 68 -8.12 -12.60 -17.60
CA PRO A 68 -7.86 -13.36 -16.37
C PRO A 68 -7.35 -12.47 -15.23
N ILE A 69 -6.93 -11.23 -15.54
CA ILE A 69 -6.38 -10.26 -14.60
C ILE A 69 -7.25 -9.01 -14.61
N LEU A 70 -7.76 -8.63 -13.43
CA LEU A 70 -8.39 -7.35 -13.19
C LEU A 70 -7.35 -6.40 -12.62
N PHE A 71 -7.10 -5.30 -13.31
CA PHE A 71 -6.15 -4.27 -12.89
C PHE A 71 -6.90 -2.96 -12.63
N GLY A 72 -6.53 -2.27 -11.55
CA GLY A 72 -7.02 -0.94 -11.24
C GLY A 72 -6.12 -0.26 -10.22
N TRP A 73 -6.18 1.06 -10.17
CA TRP A 73 -5.41 1.87 -9.23
C TRP A 73 -6.31 2.92 -8.56
N ALA A 74 -5.92 3.33 -7.35
CA ALA A 74 -6.49 4.49 -6.68
C ALA A 74 -5.81 5.77 -7.14
N LYS A 75 -6.49 6.91 -6.97
CA LYS A 75 -5.93 8.23 -7.25
C LYS A 75 -5.03 8.64 -6.07
N PRO A 76 -3.71 8.80 -6.25
CA PRO A 76 -2.80 9.07 -5.14
C PRO A 76 -3.03 10.45 -4.53
N VAL A 77 -2.68 10.64 -3.26
CA VAL A 77 -2.80 11.93 -2.57
C VAL A 77 -1.74 12.91 -3.09
N PRO A 78 -2.10 14.16 -3.48
CA PRO A 78 -1.15 15.09 -4.05
C PRO A 78 -0.29 15.68 -2.93
N VAL A 79 1.02 15.66 -3.14
CA VAL A 79 2.02 16.17 -2.21
C VAL A 79 2.93 17.14 -2.95
N ASN A 80 3.17 18.31 -2.36
CA ASN A 80 4.10 19.32 -2.85
C ASN A 80 5.27 19.50 -1.89
N PRO A 81 6.44 18.88 -2.18
CA PRO A 81 7.62 18.97 -1.33
C PRO A 81 8.16 20.39 -1.13
N TYR A 82 7.90 21.32 -2.06
CA TYR A 82 8.34 22.71 -1.94
C TYR A 82 7.68 23.45 -0.76
N ASN A 83 6.54 22.95 -0.26
CA ASN A 83 5.85 23.52 0.89
C ASN A 83 6.37 23.00 2.24
N PHE A 84 7.26 21.99 2.25
CA PHE A 84 7.72 21.40 3.51
C PHE A 84 8.60 22.36 4.32
N LYS A 85 8.34 22.45 5.62
CA LYS A 85 9.23 23.11 6.59
C LYS A 85 10.58 22.40 6.66
N ASP A 86 10.57 21.08 6.59
CA ASP A 86 11.77 20.24 6.56
C ASP A 86 12.10 19.84 5.12
N GLN A 87 12.82 20.70 4.42
CA GLN A 87 13.25 20.44 3.03
C GLN A 87 14.26 19.28 2.93
N LYS A 88 14.97 18.97 4.02
CA LYS A 88 15.98 17.92 4.02
C LYS A 88 15.33 16.54 4.15
N TRP A 89 14.44 16.34 5.11
CA TRP A 89 13.89 15.01 5.41
C TRP A 89 12.37 14.90 5.21
N GLY A 90 11.69 15.97 4.79
CA GLY A 90 10.25 15.97 4.61
C GLY A 90 9.75 14.90 3.65
N SER A 91 10.34 14.80 2.46
CA SER A 91 9.94 13.77 1.48
C SER A 91 10.17 12.35 1.99
N LEU A 92 11.22 12.11 2.77
CA LEU A 92 11.48 10.80 3.39
C LEU A 92 10.40 10.47 4.42
N LYS A 93 10.07 11.43 5.30
CA LYS A 93 9.01 11.27 6.31
C LYS A 93 7.67 10.97 5.67
N VAL A 94 7.34 11.66 4.58
CA VAL A 94 6.12 11.38 3.82
C VAL A 94 6.18 10.00 3.21
N ALA A 95 7.24 9.63 2.48
CA ALA A 95 7.34 8.32 1.82
C ALA A 95 7.26 7.14 2.81
N ILE A 96 7.82 7.28 4.01
CA ILE A 96 7.76 6.23 5.04
C ILE A 96 6.36 6.13 5.70
N ALA A 97 5.56 7.19 5.67
CA ALA A 97 4.28 7.27 6.38
C ALA A 97 3.29 6.17 5.98
N GLY A 98 3.14 5.93 4.68
CA GLY A 98 2.28 4.88 4.15
C GLY A 98 2.70 3.49 4.61
N PRO A 99 3.93 3.03 4.32
CA PRO A 99 4.41 1.71 4.74
C PRO A 99 4.35 1.50 6.26
N ILE A 100 4.71 2.50 7.08
CA ILE A 100 4.59 2.41 8.54
C ILE A 100 3.14 2.20 8.96
N THR A 101 2.19 2.89 8.34
CA THR A 101 0.77 2.77 8.70
C THR A 101 0.25 1.38 8.41
N ASN A 102 0.64 0.79 7.27
CA ASN A 102 0.25 -0.57 6.94
C ASN A 102 0.90 -1.58 7.89
N ILE A 103 2.19 -1.43 8.21
CA ILE A 103 2.85 -2.27 9.22
C ILE A 103 2.13 -2.15 10.57
N ALA A 104 1.76 -0.94 11.00
CA ALA A 104 1.05 -0.72 12.25
C ALA A 104 -0.32 -1.42 12.28
N LEU A 105 -1.08 -1.37 11.17
CA LEU A 105 -2.34 -2.11 11.04
C LEU A 105 -2.11 -3.63 11.10
N ALA A 106 -1.12 -4.14 10.37
CA ALA A 106 -0.78 -5.56 10.39
C ALA A 106 -0.35 -6.04 11.78
N VAL A 107 0.47 -5.28 12.48
CA VAL A 107 0.89 -5.59 13.85
C VAL A 107 -0.32 -5.56 14.79
N PHE A 108 -1.14 -4.51 14.74
CA PHE A 108 -2.30 -4.39 15.62
C PHE A 108 -3.25 -5.59 15.48
N PHE A 109 -3.70 -5.91 14.26
CA PHE A 109 -4.61 -7.04 14.04
C PHE A 109 -3.93 -8.40 14.24
N GLY A 110 -2.63 -8.52 13.94
CA GLY A 110 -1.89 -9.76 14.17
C GLY A 110 -1.69 -10.06 15.65
N LEU A 111 -1.48 -9.04 16.48
CA LEU A 111 -1.44 -9.18 17.93
C LEU A 111 -2.81 -9.58 18.51
N LEU A 112 -3.91 -9.09 17.92
CA LEU A 112 -5.24 -9.57 18.27
C LEU A 112 -5.39 -11.08 17.98
N ILE A 113 -4.93 -11.54 16.81
CA ILE A 113 -4.92 -12.98 16.50
C ILE A 113 -4.09 -13.77 17.51
N ARG A 114 -2.91 -13.26 17.87
CA ARG A 114 -1.96 -13.94 18.76
C ARG A 114 -2.46 -14.11 20.19
N PHE A 115 -3.09 -13.07 20.73
CA PHE A 115 -3.42 -13.00 22.16
C PHE A 115 -4.89 -13.27 22.47
N ILE A 116 -5.80 -13.17 21.49
CA ILE A 116 -7.19 -13.62 21.68
C ILE A 116 -7.20 -15.16 21.72
N PRO A 117 -7.88 -15.79 22.72
CA PRO A 117 -7.93 -17.24 22.83
C PRO A 117 -8.49 -17.91 21.56
N SER A 118 -7.88 -19.04 21.17
CA SER A 118 -8.31 -19.80 19.98
C SER A 118 -9.78 -20.24 20.07
N SER A 119 -10.31 -20.48 21.28
CA SER A 119 -11.73 -20.79 21.50
C SER A 119 -12.67 -19.72 20.96
N PHE A 120 -12.29 -18.43 21.07
CA PHE A 120 -13.07 -17.33 20.51
C PHE A 120 -13.12 -17.41 18.98
N PHE A 121 -11.99 -17.67 18.33
CA PHE A 121 -11.93 -17.80 16.88
C PHE A 121 -12.60 -19.07 16.34
N ILE A 122 -12.65 -20.14 17.14
CA ILE A 122 -13.46 -21.32 16.83
C ILE A 122 -14.95 -20.97 16.85
N SER A 123 -15.40 -20.15 17.82
CA SER A 123 -16.78 -19.67 17.88
C SER A 123 -17.11 -18.62 16.80
N PHE A 124 -16.12 -17.82 16.38
CA PHE A 124 -16.27 -16.75 15.40
C PHE A 124 -15.25 -16.87 14.25
N PRO A 125 -15.37 -17.90 13.40
CA PRO A 125 -14.39 -18.18 12.34
C PRO A 125 -14.28 -17.04 11.31
N GLY A 126 -15.37 -16.30 11.07
CA GLY A 126 -15.35 -15.14 10.18
C GLY A 126 -14.48 -13.98 10.69
N MET A 127 -14.37 -13.81 12.02
CA MET A 127 -13.54 -12.76 12.61
C MET A 127 -12.05 -13.09 12.50
N PHE A 128 -11.69 -14.37 12.69
CA PHE A 128 -10.34 -14.85 12.42
C PHE A 128 -9.94 -14.62 10.96
N LEU A 129 -10.81 -14.97 10.03
CA LEU A 129 -10.60 -14.78 8.61
C LEU A 129 -10.41 -13.29 8.27
N MET A 130 -11.28 -12.43 8.81
CA MET A 130 -11.20 -10.97 8.64
C MET A 130 -9.86 -10.43 9.11
N PHE A 131 -9.44 -10.75 10.34
CA PHE A 131 -8.18 -10.27 10.88
C PHE A 131 -7.00 -10.79 10.07
N SER A 132 -7.03 -12.06 9.67
CA SER A 132 -5.98 -12.66 8.84
C SER A 132 -5.83 -11.95 7.50
N TYR A 133 -6.95 -11.57 6.86
CA TYR A 133 -6.92 -10.79 5.62
C TYR A 133 -6.38 -9.37 5.85
N ILE A 134 -6.76 -8.70 6.94
CA ILE A 134 -6.23 -7.36 7.25
C ILE A 134 -4.71 -7.41 7.42
N VAL A 135 -4.20 -8.37 8.19
CA VAL A 135 -2.75 -8.56 8.40
C VAL A 135 -2.06 -8.82 7.07
N THR A 136 -2.55 -9.81 6.31
CA THR A 136 -1.94 -10.22 5.03
C THR A 136 -1.91 -9.07 4.03
N ILE A 137 -3.04 -8.39 3.82
CA ILE A 137 -3.13 -7.30 2.84
C ILE A 137 -2.21 -6.14 3.24
N ASN A 138 -2.18 -5.76 4.51
CA ASN A 138 -1.35 -4.65 4.96
C ASN A 138 0.15 -5.00 4.92
N LEU A 139 0.54 -6.23 5.25
CA LEU A 139 1.92 -6.70 5.08
C LEU A 139 2.32 -6.68 3.59
N VAL A 140 1.49 -7.24 2.70
CA VAL A 140 1.75 -7.22 1.26
C VAL A 140 1.90 -5.79 0.77
N LEU A 141 0.99 -4.88 1.12
CA LEU A 141 1.07 -3.47 0.72
C LEU A 141 2.33 -2.78 1.27
N ALA A 142 2.73 -3.08 2.52
CA ALA A 142 3.93 -2.51 3.11
C ALA A 142 5.20 -3.02 2.41
N ILE A 143 5.35 -4.34 2.27
CA ILE A 143 6.52 -4.96 1.63
C ILE A 143 6.61 -4.51 0.17
N PHE A 144 5.49 -4.50 -0.55
CA PHE A 144 5.44 -4.06 -1.94
C PHE A 144 5.84 -2.59 -2.07
N ASN A 145 5.27 -1.68 -1.26
CA ASN A 145 5.64 -0.28 -1.31
C ASN A 145 7.08 0.01 -0.86
N LEU A 146 7.74 -0.90 -0.15
CA LEU A 146 9.16 -0.76 0.21
C LEU A 146 10.13 -1.21 -0.90
N ILE A 147 9.64 -1.78 -2.01
CA ILE A 147 10.49 -2.10 -3.17
C ILE A 147 11.04 -0.78 -3.74
N PRO A 148 12.37 -0.65 -3.96
CA PRO A 148 13.01 0.60 -4.34
C PRO A 148 12.87 0.92 -5.84
N ILE A 149 11.65 0.92 -6.38
CA ILE A 149 11.37 1.11 -7.80
C ILE A 149 10.20 2.10 -7.97
N PRO A 150 10.33 3.15 -8.81
CA PRO A 150 9.22 4.05 -9.09
C PRO A 150 8.01 3.31 -9.67
N PRO A 151 6.76 3.65 -9.28
CA PRO A 151 6.36 4.80 -8.47
C PRO A 151 6.28 4.55 -6.95
N LEU A 152 6.80 3.41 -6.44
CA LEU A 152 6.61 2.97 -5.06
C LEU A 152 7.38 3.81 -4.04
N ASP A 153 6.90 3.84 -2.78
CA ASP A 153 7.48 4.66 -1.71
C ASP A 153 8.96 4.36 -1.42
N GLY A 154 9.32 3.08 -1.50
CA GLY A 154 10.66 2.55 -1.25
C GLY A 154 11.71 3.20 -2.14
N PHE A 155 11.31 3.63 -3.34
CA PHE A 155 12.18 4.38 -4.22
C PHE A 155 12.55 5.74 -3.61
N TRP A 156 11.56 6.51 -3.13
CA TRP A 156 11.77 7.81 -2.51
C TRP A 156 12.55 7.70 -1.19
N ILE A 157 12.33 6.59 -0.46
CA ILE A 157 13.09 6.26 0.74
C ILE A 157 14.56 6.05 0.41
N LEU A 158 14.86 5.13 -0.51
CA LEU A 158 16.23 4.78 -0.87
C LEU A 158 16.95 5.98 -1.51
N PHE A 159 16.28 6.68 -2.42
CA PHE A 159 16.87 7.77 -3.19
C PHE A 159 17.37 8.92 -2.31
N LYS A 160 16.75 9.13 -1.13
CA LYS A 160 17.24 10.13 -0.18
C LYS A 160 18.68 9.87 0.31
N PHE A 161 19.09 8.60 0.33
CA PHE A 161 20.42 8.18 0.80
C PHE A 161 21.40 7.90 -0.36
N ILE A 162 20.91 7.86 -1.60
CA ILE A 162 21.76 7.62 -2.77
C ILE A 162 22.62 8.87 -3.06
N PRO A 163 23.95 8.74 -3.14
CA PRO A 163 24.81 9.86 -3.52
C PRO A 163 24.58 10.30 -4.97
N GLN A 164 24.82 11.58 -5.26
CA GLN A 164 24.64 12.19 -6.60
C GLN A 164 25.34 11.45 -7.75
N LYS A 165 26.41 10.68 -7.46
CA LYS A 165 27.10 9.85 -8.45
C LYS A 165 26.21 8.84 -9.19
N PHE A 166 25.05 8.49 -8.64
CA PHE A 166 24.08 7.56 -9.24
C PHE A 166 22.90 8.26 -9.92
N GLU A 167 23.03 9.54 -10.29
CA GLU A 167 21.98 10.30 -10.98
C GLU A 167 21.51 9.61 -12.28
N LYS A 168 22.44 9.05 -13.07
CA LYS A 168 22.09 8.29 -14.29
C LYS A 168 21.19 7.08 -14.00
N LEU A 169 21.48 6.34 -12.92
CA LEU A 169 20.65 5.21 -12.49
C LEU A 169 19.26 5.70 -12.06
N THR A 170 19.20 6.86 -11.41
CA THR A 170 17.95 7.46 -10.95
C THR A 170 17.06 7.86 -12.12
N ILE A 171 17.64 8.50 -13.14
CA ILE A 171 16.92 8.87 -14.36
C ILE A 171 16.42 7.61 -15.07
N PHE A 172 17.26 6.58 -15.20
CA PHE A 172 16.88 5.29 -15.78
C PHE A 172 15.71 4.65 -15.02
N LEU A 173 15.78 4.59 -13.68
CA LEU A 173 14.71 4.03 -12.85
C LEU A 173 13.42 4.84 -12.94
N HIS A 174 13.47 6.17 -13.07
CA HIS A 174 12.25 6.96 -13.30
C HIS A 174 11.63 6.67 -14.66
N GLN A 175 12.46 6.55 -15.71
CA GLN A 175 11.99 6.34 -17.08
C GLN A 175 11.42 4.93 -17.28
N TYR A 176 12.10 3.92 -16.73
CA TYR A 176 11.78 2.51 -16.95
C TYR A 176 11.14 1.81 -15.74
N GLY A 177 10.96 2.52 -14.62
CA GLY A 177 10.52 1.94 -13.33
C GLY A 177 9.25 1.14 -13.42
N ILE A 178 8.23 1.65 -14.13
CA ILE A 178 6.97 0.94 -14.31
C ILE A 178 7.14 -0.37 -15.10
N PHE A 179 8.01 -0.38 -16.12
CA PHE A 179 8.29 -1.58 -16.90
C PHE A 179 9.09 -2.61 -16.07
N ILE A 180 10.05 -2.14 -15.27
CA ILE A 180 10.81 -2.98 -14.35
C ILE A 180 9.87 -3.58 -13.30
N LEU A 181 8.94 -2.77 -12.76
CA LEU A 181 7.96 -3.23 -11.77
C LEU A 181 7.05 -4.31 -12.36
N ILE A 182 6.49 -4.08 -13.54
CA ILE A 182 5.68 -5.07 -14.25
C ILE A 182 6.50 -6.34 -14.50
N PHE A 183 7.72 -6.21 -15.03
CA PHE A 183 8.60 -7.36 -15.26
C PHE A 183 8.83 -8.17 -13.97
N LEU A 184 9.13 -7.51 -12.85
CA LEU A 184 9.34 -8.18 -11.57
C LEU A 184 8.10 -8.93 -11.08
N ILE A 185 6.93 -8.31 -11.21
CA ILE A 185 5.64 -8.93 -10.82
C ILE A 185 5.42 -10.24 -11.60
N PHE A 186 5.71 -10.26 -12.90
CA PHE A 186 5.52 -11.44 -13.75
C PHE A 186 6.62 -12.50 -13.61
N PHE A 187 7.88 -12.10 -13.38
CA PHE A 187 9.05 -12.99 -13.40
C PHE A 187 9.55 -13.46 -12.02
N GLY A 188 8.70 -13.38 -10.99
CA GLY A 188 8.93 -14.12 -9.73
C GLY A 188 9.06 -13.28 -8.46
N ALA A 189 8.98 -11.96 -8.53
CA ALA A 189 8.94 -11.14 -7.31
C ALA A 189 7.71 -11.48 -6.44
N LEU A 190 6.61 -11.92 -7.07
CA LEU A 190 5.40 -12.34 -6.36
C LEU A 190 5.64 -13.49 -5.38
N GLN A 191 6.46 -14.49 -5.76
CA GLN A 191 6.73 -15.65 -4.92
C GLN A 191 7.54 -15.24 -3.68
N ASN A 192 8.56 -14.40 -3.87
CA ASN A 192 9.36 -13.85 -2.77
C ASN A 192 8.50 -12.97 -1.85
N LEU A 193 7.59 -12.16 -2.42
CA LEU A 193 6.65 -11.34 -1.66
C LEU A 193 5.74 -12.21 -0.78
N ILE A 194 5.17 -13.28 -1.32
CA ILE A 194 4.32 -14.22 -0.58
C ILE A 194 5.11 -14.89 0.53
N PHE A 195 6.34 -15.34 0.25
CA PHE A 195 7.21 -15.95 1.25
C PHE A 195 7.52 -15.00 2.41
N ILE A 196 7.93 -13.77 2.11
CA ILE A 196 8.23 -12.74 3.12
C ILE A 196 6.96 -12.41 3.92
N ASN A 197 5.82 -12.25 3.25
CA ASN A 197 4.54 -12.02 3.90
C ASN A 197 4.20 -13.13 4.90
N ASN A 198 4.34 -14.40 4.50
CA ASN A 198 4.03 -15.54 5.37
C ASN A 198 4.98 -15.62 6.57
N LEU A 199 6.26 -15.31 6.39
CA LEU A 199 7.21 -15.20 7.49
C LEU A 199 6.80 -14.14 8.51
N PHE A 200 6.50 -12.92 8.06
CA PHE A 200 6.06 -11.85 8.96
C PHE A 200 4.68 -12.12 9.57
N PHE A 201 3.77 -12.70 8.81
CA PHE A 201 2.46 -13.12 9.30
C PHE A 201 2.64 -14.06 10.50
N SER A 202 3.39 -15.14 10.32
CA SER A 202 3.61 -16.13 11.38
C SER A 202 4.36 -15.54 12.57
N LEU A 203 5.35 -14.68 12.34
CA LEU A 203 6.06 -13.98 13.41
C LEU A 203 5.13 -13.13 14.29
N ILE A 204 4.20 -12.40 13.66
CA ILE A 204 3.30 -11.47 14.36
C ILE A 204 2.16 -12.24 15.03
N THR A 205 1.50 -13.16 14.32
CA THR A 205 0.33 -13.91 14.83
C THR A 205 0.70 -15.06 15.74
N GLY A 206 1.93 -15.56 15.65
CA GLY A 206 2.41 -16.73 16.41
C GLY A 206 1.83 -18.07 15.94
N ILE A 207 1.27 -18.11 14.72
CA ILE A 207 0.67 -19.31 14.09
C ILE A 207 1.37 -19.61 12.77
#